data_AF-A0A0F8B4B1-F1
#
_entry.id   AF-A0A0F8B4B1-F1
#
_cell.length_a   1.000
_cell.length_b   1.000
_cell.length_c   1.000
_cell.angle_alpha   90.00
_cell.angle_beta   90.00
_cell.angle_gamma   90.00
#
_symmetry.space_group_name_H-M   'P 1'
#
loop_
_entity.id
_entity.type
_entity.pdbx_description
1 polymer ?
#
loop_
_entity_poly.entity_id
_entity_poly.type
_entity_poly.pdbx_seq_one_letter_code
_entity_poly.pdbx_strand_id
1 'polypeptide(L)'
;MVKLLTEDLPLTPQCVHFEKKEDVPHNIAKYWAQRYSIFSLYDEGILFTDDAWFGVTPEPIANQIAYDMSPIHTSKTVIIDCFGGIGGNSIAFALSGRWEHVVCVERDASTLACAQRNAKLYDVPPGIISFVHGDSFMLLELASKRPKKLPKKLRLSPDNTVIFASPPWGGPGYVSDSVFDLSGMQPYSLADLHGAYKCFDHALFLPRTSDLRQIADLVPDGNDKIEVAKLAKK
;
A
#
# COMPACT_ATOMS: atom_id res chain seq x y z
N MET A 1 11.82 -10.67 -9.23
CA MET A 1 10.90 -11.74 -9.69
C MET A 1 9.48 -11.32 -9.30
N VAL A 2 8.48 -11.55 -10.15
CA VAL A 2 7.07 -11.21 -9.88
C VAL A 2 6.27 -12.50 -9.92
N LYS A 3 5.65 -12.87 -8.79
CA LYS A 3 4.93 -14.14 -8.63
C LYS A 3 3.56 -13.91 -8.00
N LEU A 4 2.49 -14.22 -8.75
CA LEU A 4 1.16 -14.37 -8.19
C LEU A 4 1.14 -15.61 -7.28
N LEU A 5 0.71 -15.42 -6.04
CA LEU A 5 0.58 -16.51 -5.09
C LEU A 5 -0.78 -17.20 -5.25
N THR A 6 -0.76 -18.53 -5.33
CA THR A 6 -1.98 -19.37 -5.33
C THR A 6 -2.26 -19.99 -3.98
N GLU A 7 -1.29 -19.92 -3.07
CA GLU A 7 -1.32 -20.44 -1.71
C GLU A 7 -0.68 -19.41 -0.78
N ASP A 8 -0.96 -19.52 0.51
CA ASP A 8 -0.33 -18.68 1.53
C ASP A 8 1.18 -18.97 1.62
N LEU A 9 1.96 -17.91 1.81
CA LEU A 9 3.36 -18.06 2.22
C LEU A 9 3.42 -18.56 3.66
N PRO A 10 4.41 -19.40 4.01
CA PRO A 10 4.61 -19.81 5.38
C PRO A 10 4.97 -18.59 6.25
N LEU A 11 4.40 -18.54 7.46
CA LEU A 11 4.83 -17.58 8.46
C LEU A 11 6.28 -17.87 8.87
N THR A 12 7.07 -16.82 9.05
CA THR A 12 8.46 -16.90 9.47
C THR A 12 8.59 -16.38 10.90
N PRO A 13 9.75 -16.56 11.59
CA PRO A 13 9.99 -15.94 12.88
C PRO A 13 9.93 -14.40 12.88
N GLN A 14 9.95 -13.76 11.71
CA GLN A 14 9.78 -12.31 11.58
C GLN A 14 8.30 -11.90 11.69
N CYS A 15 7.36 -12.83 11.53
CA CYS A 15 5.93 -12.57 11.65
C CYS A 15 5.53 -12.70 13.14
N VAL A 16 5.48 -11.57 13.83
CA VAL A 16 5.33 -11.51 15.29
C VAL A 16 4.01 -10.87 15.68
N HIS A 17 3.35 -11.47 16.69
CA HIS A 17 2.27 -10.86 17.45
C HIS A 17 2.75 -10.66 18.89
N PHE A 18 2.79 -9.41 19.37
CA PHE A 18 3.15 -9.11 20.75
C PHE A 18 1.89 -9.05 21.62
N GLU A 19 1.76 -10.00 22.55
CA GLU A 19 0.66 -10.04 23.53
C GLU A 19 0.91 -9.10 24.71
N LYS A 20 2.18 -8.99 25.14
CA LYS A 20 2.57 -8.28 26.35
C LYS A 20 3.55 -7.17 26.04
N LYS A 21 3.44 -6.07 26.78
CA LYS A 21 4.27 -4.87 26.59
C LYS A 21 5.75 -5.16 26.85
N GLU A 22 6.05 -6.05 27.79
CA GLU A 22 7.41 -6.41 28.19
C GLU A 22 8.20 -7.09 27.06
N ASP A 23 7.49 -7.73 26.13
CA ASP A 23 8.08 -8.42 24.98
C ASP A 23 8.30 -7.48 23.78
N VAL A 24 7.78 -6.24 23.84
CA VAL A 24 7.84 -5.28 22.74
C VAL A 24 9.18 -4.53 22.72
N PRO A 25 9.93 -4.55 21.60
CA PRO A 25 11.15 -3.78 21.45
C PRO A 25 10.94 -2.27 21.68
N HIS A 26 11.91 -1.61 22.31
CA HIS A 26 11.79 -0.20 22.72
C HIS A 26 11.46 0.75 21.56
N ASN A 27 12.01 0.52 20.36
CA ASN A 27 11.73 1.31 19.16
C ASN A 27 10.28 1.12 18.62
N ILE A 28 9.64 0.00 18.94
CA ILE A 28 8.27 -0.35 18.52
C ILE A 28 7.23 0.06 19.59
N ALA A 29 7.62 0.19 20.85
CA ALA A 29 6.72 0.40 21.99
C ALA A 29 5.68 1.52 21.79
N LYS A 30 6.06 2.64 21.15
CA LYS A 30 5.14 3.76 20.87
C LYS A 30 4.06 3.42 19.82
N TYR A 31 4.37 2.53 18.88
CA TYR A 31 3.44 2.05 17.85
C TYR A 31 2.54 0.96 18.42
N TRP A 32 3.10 0.03 19.20
CA TRP A 32 2.33 -0.99 19.89
C TRP A 32 1.32 -0.39 20.88
N ALA A 33 1.66 0.72 21.54
CA ALA A 33 0.70 1.47 22.36
C ALA A 33 -0.53 1.98 21.57
N GLN A 34 -0.41 2.12 20.24
CA GLN A 34 -1.47 2.54 19.32
C GLN A 34 -2.03 1.38 18.49
N ARG A 35 -1.66 0.12 18.79
CA ARG A 35 -1.95 -1.05 17.95
C ARG A 35 -3.42 -1.21 17.57
N TYR A 36 -4.36 -0.91 18.48
CA TYR A 36 -5.80 -0.98 18.21
C TYR A 36 -6.30 0.09 17.23
N SER A 37 -5.59 1.22 17.12
CA SER A 37 -5.84 2.20 16.06
C SER A 37 -5.17 1.80 14.75
N ILE A 38 -4.14 0.95 14.79
CA ILE A 38 -3.47 0.45 13.59
C ILE A 38 -4.29 -0.67 12.96
N PHE A 39 -4.69 -1.66 13.76
CA PHE A 39 -5.67 -2.70 13.42
C PHE A 39 -6.62 -2.88 14.61
N SER A 40 -7.91 -2.67 14.39
CA SER A 40 -8.94 -2.85 15.42
C SER A 40 -9.01 -4.29 15.94
N LEU A 41 -8.74 -5.27 15.07
CA LEU A 41 -8.70 -6.70 15.41
C LEU A 41 -7.32 -7.16 15.91
N TYR A 42 -6.48 -6.28 16.47
CA TYR A 42 -5.11 -6.63 16.88
C TYR A 42 -5.07 -7.92 17.71
N ASP A 43 -5.92 -8.03 18.74
CA ASP A 43 -5.95 -9.16 19.68
C ASP A 43 -6.45 -10.48 19.07
N GLU A 44 -7.01 -10.46 17.85
CA GLU A 44 -7.38 -11.66 17.09
C GLU A 44 -6.14 -12.35 16.44
N GLY A 45 -4.94 -11.82 16.72
CA GLY A 45 -3.68 -12.39 16.27
C GLY A 45 -3.11 -11.72 15.02
N ILE A 46 -3.28 -10.40 14.89
CA ILE A 46 -2.65 -9.64 13.81
C ILE A 46 -1.13 -9.78 13.90
N LEU A 47 -0.52 -10.11 12.76
CA LEU A 47 0.92 -10.30 12.63
C LEU A 47 1.57 -9.08 12.00
N PHE A 48 2.75 -8.75 12.52
CA PHE A 48 3.62 -7.70 12.03
C PHE A 48 5.02 -8.25 11.75
N THR A 49 5.69 -7.69 10.76
CA THR A 49 7.16 -7.66 10.71
C THR A 49 7.66 -6.40 11.40
N ASP A 50 8.93 -6.37 11.81
CA ASP A 50 9.52 -5.22 12.52
C ASP A 50 9.34 -3.90 11.75
N ASP A 51 9.66 -3.90 10.45
CA ASP A 51 9.56 -2.71 9.60
C ASP A 51 8.10 -2.26 9.38
N ALA A 52 7.15 -3.20 9.41
CA ALA A 52 5.74 -2.89 9.18
C ALA A 52 5.16 -1.97 10.25
N TRP A 53 5.67 -2.01 11.49
CA TRP A 53 5.23 -1.10 12.57
C TRP A 53 5.41 0.38 12.23
N PHE A 54 6.40 0.70 11.40
CA PHE A 54 6.73 2.09 11.04
C PHE A 54 5.99 2.57 9.78
N GLY A 55 5.62 1.64 8.89
CA GLY A 55 5.09 1.94 7.57
C GLY A 55 3.60 1.65 7.37
N VAL A 56 2.99 0.83 8.22
CA VAL A 56 1.58 0.46 8.02
C VAL A 56 0.65 1.67 8.17
N THR A 57 -0.26 1.82 7.21
CA THR A 57 -1.34 2.80 7.32
C THR A 57 -2.32 2.39 8.42
N PRO A 58 -2.56 3.22 9.45
CA PRO A 58 -3.55 2.88 10.48
C PRO A 58 -4.95 2.71 9.89
N GLU A 59 -5.72 1.75 10.39
CA GLU A 59 -7.03 1.36 9.86
C GLU A 59 -8.00 2.53 9.58
N PRO A 60 -8.18 3.53 10.47
CA PRO A 60 -9.04 4.67 10.16
C PRO A 60 -8.60 5.47 8.92
N ILE A 61 -7.28 5.56 8.71
CA ILE A 61 -6.69 6.25 7.57
C ILE A 61 -6.84 5.39 6.30
N ALA A 62 -6.60 4.08 6.39
CA ALA A 62 -6.78 3.15 5.28
C ALA A 62 -8.25 3.14 4.80
N ASN A 63 -9.21 3.15 5.73
CA ASN A 63 -10.63 3.24 5.41
C ASN A 63 -11.01 4.57 4.75
N GLN A 64 -10.43 5.68 5.21
CA GLN A 64 -10.64 6.99 4.57
C GLN A 64 -10.04 7.02 3.16
N ILE A 65 -8.85 6.46 2.95
CA ILE A 65 -8.24 6.32 1.61
C ILE A 65 -9.14 5.48 0.70
N ALA A 66 -9.67 4.36 1.19
CA ALA A 66 -10.60 3.53 0.42
C ALA A 66 -11.89 4.28 0.04
N TYR A 67 -12.41 5.11 0.95
CA TYR A 67 -13.54 6.00 0.67
C TYR A 67 -13.20 7.06 -0.38
N ASP A 68 -12.07 7.76 -0.22
CA ASP A 68 -11.63 8.83 -1.13
C ASP A 68 -11.33 8.29 -2.55
N MET A 69 -10.89 7.04 -2.65
CA MET A 69 -10.66 6.35 -3.93
C MET A 69 -11.96 5.81 -4.56
N SER A 70 -13.09 5.82 -3.85
CA SER A 70 -14.35 5.26 -4.34
C SER A 70 -15.04 6.03 -5.49
N PRO A 71 -14.99 7.39 -5.56
CA PRO A 71 -15.61 8.17 -6.63
C PRO A 71 -14.83 8.11 -7.95
N ILE A 72 -13.67 7.45 -7.99
CA ILE A 72 -12.94 7.19 -9.22
C ILE A 72 -13.87 6.48 -10.21
N HIS A 73 -13.78 6.88 -11.49
CA HIS A 73 -14.69 6.48 -12.56
C HIS A 73 -15.10 5.00 -12.47
N THR A 74 -16.39 4.70 -12.66
CA THR A 74 -16.97 3.37 -12.44
C THR A 74 -16.37 2.28 -13.33
N SER A 75 -15.75 2.64 -14.46
CA SER A 75 -14.99 1.70 -15.29
C SER A 75 -13.75 1.13 -14.60
N LYS A 76 -13.22 1.81 -13.58
CA LYS A 76 -12.09 1.34 -12.76
C LYS A 76 -12.63 0.32 -11.76
N THR A 77 -12.36 -0.95 -12.01
CA THR A 77 -12.83 -2.06 -11.17
C THR A 77 -11.69 -2.79 -10.45
N VAL A 78 -10.44 -2.54 -10.86
CA VAL A 78 -9.24 -3.12 -10.27
C VAL A 78 -8.40 -2.02 -9.62
N ILE A 79 -7.98 -2.24 -8.37
CA ILE A 79 -6.99 -1.41 -7.69
C ILE A 79 -5.73 -2.20 -7.39
N ILE A 80 -4.57 -1.61 -7.67
CA ILE A 80 -3.27 -2.18 -7.31
C ILE A 80 -2.73 -1.41 -6.12
N ASP A 81 -2.53 -2.10 -5.01
CA ASP A 81 -1.73 -1.62 -3.89
C ASP A 81 -0.26 -1.99 -4.16
N CYS A 82 0.52 -1.02 -4.65
CA CYS A 82 1.90 -1.25 -5.10
C CYS A 82 2.91 -1.48 -3.97
N PHE A 83 2.52 -1.17 -2.73
CA PHE A 83 3.35 -1.33 -1.53
C PHE A 83 2.47 -1.90 -0.42
N GLY A 84 2.06 -3.16 -0.60
CA GLY A 84 1.01 -3.79 0.19
C GLY A 84 1.33 -3.93 1.67
N GLY A 85 2.62 -4.02 2.04
CA GLY A 85 3.04 -4.21 3.42
C GLY A 85 2.32 -5.40 4.06
N ILE A 86 1.88 -5.23 5.30
CA ILE A 86 1.08 -6.23 6.03
C ILE A 86 -0.43 -6.14 5.73
N GLY A 87 -0.82 -5.49 4.64
CA GLY A 87 -2.16 -5.53 4.08
C GLY A 87 -3.13 -4.42 4.51
N GLY A 88 -2.70 -3.39 5.25
CA GLY A 88 -3.60 -2.35 5.79
C GLY A 88 -4.51 -1.71 4.73
N ASN A 89 -3.93 -1.12 3.68
CA ASN A 89 -4.72 -0.50 2.60
C ASN A 89 -5.45 -1.55 1.75
N SER A 90 -4.77 -2.65 1.41
CA SER A 90 -5.36 -3.76 0.64
C SER A 90 -6.63 -4.35 1.28
N ILE A 91 -6.65 -4.50 2.61
CA ILE A 91 -7.82 -4.94 3.38
C ILE A 91 -8.94 -3.89 3.30
N ALA A 92 -8.63 -2.61 3.54
CA ALA A 92 -9.60 -1.53 3.44
C ALA A 92 -10.23 -1.43 2.03
N PHE A 93 -9.42 -1.56 0.97
CA PHE A 93 -9.91 -1.60 -0.40
C PHE A 93 -10.85 -2.80 -0.61
N ALA A 94 -10.46 -3.99 -0.16
CA ALA A 94 -11.29 -5.18 -0.31
C ALA A 94 -12.64 -5.05 0.42
N LEU A 95 -12.63 -4.51 1.63
CA LEU A 95 -13.83 -4.36 2.47
C LEU A 95 -14.72 -3.17 2.07
N SER A 96 -14.20 -2.24 1.26
CA SER A 96 -14.99 -1.09 0.77
C SER A 96 -16.18 -1.48 -0.10
N GLY A 97 -16.18 -2.69 -0.68
CA GLY A 97 -17.19 -3.15 -1.64
C GLY A 97 -17.15 -2.44 -3.01
N ARG A 98 -16.21 -1.51 -3.22
CA ARG A 98 -16.07 -0.74 -4.46
C ARG A 98 -15.34 -1.50 -5.57
N TRP A 99 -14.35 -2.31 -5.19
CA TRP A 99 -13.43 -2.94 -6.14
C TRP A 99 -13.85 -4.37 -6.42
N GLU A 100 -13.91 -4.75 -7.69
CA GLU A 100 -14.08 -6.15 -8.09
C GLU A 100 -12.83 -6.98 -7.75
N HIS A 101 -11.66 -6.33 -7.81
CA HIS A 101 -10.39 -6.99 -7.54
C HIS A 101 -9.35 -6.04 -6.94
N VAL A 102 -8.59 -6.54 -5.97
CA VAL A 102 -7.44 -5.85 -5.37
C VAL A 102 -6.18 -6.65 -5.68
N VAL A 103 -5.12 -5.99 -6.14
CA VAL A 103 -3.79 -6.61 -6.32
C VAL A 103 -2.85 -6.05 -5.25
N CYS A 104 -2.48 -6.87 -4.29
CA CYS A 104 -1.56 -6.51 -3.21
C CYS A 104 -0.15 -6.94 -3.60
N VAL A 105 0.75 -5.98 -3.85
CA VAL A 105 2.14 -6.23 -4.26
C VAL A 105 3.08 -5.95 -3.11
N GLU A 106 3.88 -6.93 -2.71
CA GLU A 106 4.88 -6.78 -1.67
C GLU A 106 6.15 -7.57 -2.02
N ARG A 107 7.31 -6.97 -1.72
CA ARG A 107 8.62 -7.53 -2.00
C ARG A 107 9.12 -8.44 -0.91
N ASP A 108 8.80 -8.16 0.34
CA ASP A 108 9.21 -9.00 1.45
C ASP A 108 8.22 -10.14 1.69
N ALA A 109 8.71 -11.37 1.63
CA ALA A 109 7.88 -12.56 1.75
C ALA A 109 7.22 -12.70 3.14
N SER A 110 7.94 -12.35 4.22
CA SER A 110 7.40 -12.41 5.59
C SER A 110 6.27 -11.39 5.79
N THR A 111 6.47 -10.19 5.27
CA THR A 111 5.51 -9.08 5.30
C THR A 111 4.25 -9.43 4.50
N LEU A 112 4.42 -10.01 3.31
CA LEU A 112 3.31 -10.49 2.50
C LEU A 112 2.56 -11.68 3.15
N ALA A 113 3.27 -12.58 3.84
CA ALA A 113 2.65 -13.65 4.61
C ALA A 113 1.77 -13.10 5.75
N CYS A 114 2.24 -12.03 6.43
CA CYS A 114 1.42 -11.30 7.40
C CYS A 114 0.18 -10.71 6.73
N ALA A 115 0.29 -10.09 5.55
CA ALA A 115 -0.85 -9.56 4.81
C ALA A 115 -1.90 -10.64 4.49
N GLN A 116 -1.46 -11.82 4.05
CA GLN A 116 -2.35 -12.96 3.77
C GLN A 116 -3.10 -13.41 5.04
N ARG A 117 -2.39 -13.52 6.17
CA ARG A 117 -2.99 -13.91 7.45
C ARG A 117 -3.94 -12.84 8.00
N ASN A 118 -3.53 -11.57 7.96
CA ASN A 118 -4.30 -10.45 8.48
C ASN A 118 -5.59 -10.26 7.68
N ALA A 119 -5.54 -10.37 6.35
CA ALA A 119 -6.75 -10.28 5.52
C ALA A 119 -7.79 -11.35 5.87
N LYS A 120 -7.35 -12.56 6.26
CA LYS A 120 -8.25 -13.62 6.73
C LYS A 120 -8.89 -13.32 8.08
N LEU A 121 -8.17 -12.64 8.98
CA LEU A 121 -8.73 -12.21 10.27
C LEU A 121 -9.82 -11.15 10.11
N TYR A 122 -9.73 -10.34 9.06
CA TYR A 122 -10.73 -9.35 8.68
C TYR A 122 -11.86 -9.91 7.81
N ASP A 123 -11.98 -11.23 7.68
CA ASP A 123 -12.99 -11.91 6.86
C ASP A 123 -13.05 -11.40 5.40
N VAL A 124 -11.91 -10.98 4.85
CA VAL A 124 -11.85 -10.57 3.44
C VAL A 124 -12.26 -11.77 2.55
N PRO A 125 -13.25 -11.61 1.65
CA PRO A 125 -13.73 -12.72 0.83
C PRO A 125 -12.60 -13.36 0.00
N PRO A 126 -12.49 -14.71 -0.03
CA PRO A 126 -11.48 -15.40 -0.80
C PRO A 126 -11.50 -15.00 -2.28
N GLY A 127 -10.33 -14.62 -2.81
CA GLY A 127 -10.15 -14.28 -4.22
C GLY A 127 -10.39 -12.83 -4.58
N ILE A 128 -10.91 -11.98 -3.67
CA ILE A 128 -10.96 -10.52 -3.88
C ILE A 128 -9.54 -9.95 -3.98
N ILE A 129 -8.63 -10.38 -3.09
CA ILE A 129 -7.23 -9.95 -3.12
C ILE A 129 -6.37 -10.99 -3.84
N SER A 130 -5.63 -10.56 -4.86
CA SER A 130 -4.49 -11.29 -5.40
C SER A 130 -3.20 -10.81 -4.74
N PHE A 131 -2.53 -11.70 -4.02
CA PHE A 131 -1.23 -11.41 -3.40
C PHE A 131 -0.09 -11.71 -4.37
N VAL A 132 0.77 -10.73 -4.60
CA VAL A 132 1.88 -10.80 -5.54
C VAL A 132 3.19 -10.57 -4.78
N HIS A 133 4.01 -11.61 -4.72
CA HIS A 133 5.38 -11.49 -4.23
C HIS A 133 6.25 -10.93 -5.35
N GLY A 134 6.67 -9.68 -5.23
CA GLY A 134 7.52 -9.03 -6.21
C GLY A 134 7.57 -7.52 -6.08
N ASP A 135 8.28 -6.92 -7.02
CA ASP A 135 8.44 -5.47 -7.12
C ASP A 135 7.37 -4.88 -8.05
N SER A 136 6.72 -3.78 -7.62
CA SER A 136 5.63 -3.14 -8.37
C SER A 136 6.11 -2.53 -9.69
N PHE A 137 7.32 -1.97 -9.74
CA PHE A 137 7.90 -1.39 -10.96
C PHE A 137 8.11 -2.50 -11.99
N MET A 138 8.66 -3.64 -11.56
CA MET A 138 8.80 -4.83 -12.40
C MET A 138 7.44 -5.38 -12.87
N LEU A 139 6.43 -5.42 -11.99
CA LEU A 139 5.08 -5.91 -12.36
C LEU A 139 4.48 -5.05 -13.47
N LEU A 140 4.53 -3.73 -13.33
CA LEU A 140 3.94 -2.80 -14.29
C LEU A 140 4.73 -2.76 -15.61
N GLU A 141 6.07 -2.86 -15.54
CA GLU A 141 6.89 -3.03 -16.74
C GLU A 141 6.52 -4.32 -17.49
N LEU A 142 6.34 -5.44 -16.79
CA LEU A 142 5.90 -6.70 -17.39
C LEU A 142 4.49 -6.61 -17.97
N ALA A 143 3.57 -5.93 -17.27
CA ALA A 143 2.21 -5.73 -17.74
C ALA A 143 2.17 -4.92 -19.04
N SER A 144 3.03 -3.90 -19.15
CA SER A 144 3.16 -3.08 -20.36
C SER A 144 3.86 -3.83 -21.51
N LYS A 145 5.07 -4.37 -21.26
CA LYS A 145 5.93 -4.91 -22.33
C LYS A 145 5.59 -6.34 -22.70
N ARG A 146 5.12 -7.16 -21.75
CA ARG A 146 4.96 -8.61 -21.92
C ARG A 146 3.72 -9.16 -21.21
N PRO A 147 2.51 -8.58 -21.40
CA PRO A 147 1.30 -8.95 -20.65
C PRO A 147 0.95 -10.44 -20.74
N LYS A 148 1.29 -11.10 -21.85
CA LYS A 148 1.06 -12.54 -22.05
C LYS A 148 1.85 -13.43 -21.08
N LYS A 149 2.93 -12.92 -20.47
CA LYS A 149 3.71 -13.62 -19.45
C LYS A 149 3.09 -13.57 -18.06
N LEU A 150 2.18 -12.62 -17.82
CA LEU A 150 1.48 -12.52 -16.55
C LEU A 150 0.28 -13.49 -16.54
N PRO A 151 -0.04 -14.08 -15.38
CA PRO A 151 -1.30 -14.79 -15.17
C PRO A 151 -2.49 -13.92 -15.59
N LYS A 152 -3.60 -14.53 -16.02
CA LYS A 152 -4.79 -13.79 -16.48
C LYS A 152 -5.27 -12.74 -15.47
N LYS A 153 -5.25 -13.07 -14.17
CA LYS A 153 -5.62 -12.16 -13.07
C LYS A 153 -4.73 -10.91 -12.94
N LEU A 154 -3.52 -10.95 -13.49
CA LEU A 154 -2.56 -9.84 -13.49
C LEU A 154 -2.37 -9.22 -14.87
N ARG A 155 -3.28 -9.47 -15.83
CA ARG A 155 -3.28 -8.77 -17.11
C ARG A 155 -4.01 -7.44 -16.94
N LEU A 156 -3.25 -6.46 -16.48
CA LEU A 156 -3.71 -5.11 -16.13
C LEU A 156 -4.05 -4.31 -17.40
N SER A 157 -5.12 -3.52 -17.36
CA SER A 157 -5.49 -2.57 -18.42
C SER A 157 -5.65 -1.17 -17.83
N PRO A 158 -5.05 -0.13 -18.43
CA PRO A 158 -5.30 1.25 -18.02
C PRO A 158 -6.78 1.62 -17.97
N ASP A 159 -7.65 1.03 -18.79
CA ASP A 159 -9.07 1.39 -18.86
C ASP A 159 -9.87 1.02 -17.59
N ASN A 160 -9.42 -0.02 -16.88
CA ASN A 160 -10.13 -0.58 -15.72
C ASN A 160 -9.29 -0.65 -14.43
N THR A 161 -8.04 -0.21 -14.49
CA THR A 161 -7.08 -0.33 -13.38
C THR A 161 -6.69 1.05 -12.85
N VAL A 162 -6.61 1.17 -11.54
CA VAL A 162 -6.02 2.31 -10.83
C VAL A 162 -4.91 1.82 -9.88
N ILE A 163 -3.90 2.66 -9.67
CA ILE A 163 -2.80 2.39 -8.75
C ILE A 163 -2.99 3.19 -7.47
N PHE A 164 -2.75 2.54 -6.33
CA PHE A 164 -2.46 3.18 -5.06
C PHE A 164 -1.04 2.80 -4.64
N ALA A 165 -0.25 3.79 -4.21
CA ALA A 165 1.11 3.57 -3.77
C ALA A 165 1.37 4.27 -2.43
N SER A 166 1.78 3.49 -1.43
CA SER A 166 2.28 3.97 -0.14
C SER A 166 3.76 3.59 0.03
N PRO A 167 4.69 4.24 -0.72
CA PRO A 167 6.10 3.88 -0.70
C PRO A 167 6.74 4.17 0.67
N PRO A 168 7.87 3.51 1.01
CA PRO A 168 8.69 3.96 2.12
C PRO A 168 9.24 5.38 1.86
N TRP A 169 9.28 6.20 2.92
CA TRP A 169 9.67 7.62 2.86
C TRP A 169 11.07 7.91 3.42
N GLY A 170 11.92 6.89 3.59
CA GLY A 170 13.29 7.07 4.10
C GLY A 170 13.41 7.01 5.63
N GLY A 171 12.41 6.47 6.32
CA GLY A 171 12.42 6.26 7.78
C GLY A 171 11.97 7.49 8.58
N PRO A 172 11.85 7.39 9.93
CA PRO A 172 11.17 8.36 10.77
C PRO A 172 11.80 9.78 10.80
N GLY A 173 12.96 9.98 10.18
CA GLY A 173 13.60 11.28 10.05
C GLY A 173 12.80 12.30 9.24
N TYR A 174 11.85 11.87 8.38
CA TYR A 174 11.03 12.80 7.59
C TYR A 174 10.18 13.79 8.43
N VAL A 175 9.94 13.46 9.71
CA VAL A 175 9.03 14.23 10.59
C VAL A 175 9.60 15.59 10.97
N SER A 176 10.93 15.78 10.90
CA SER A 176 11.57 17.07 11.25
C SER A 176 11.50 18.13 10.17
N ASP A 177 11.18 17.75 8.93
CA ASP A 177 11.25 18.66 7.80
C ASP A 177 9.98 19.51 7.71
N SER A 178 10.16 20.83 7.75
CA SER A 178 9.05 21.78 7.55
C SER A 178 8.42 21.66 6.16
N VAL A 179 9.24 21.29 5.17
CA VAL A 179 8.84 20.95 3.81
C VAL A 179 9.66 19.74 3.39
N PHE A 180 8.99 18.63 3.12
CA PHE A 180 9.62 17.37 2.73
C PHE A 180 9.87 17.35 1.22
N ASP A 181 11.15 17.28 0.84
CA ASP A 181 11.60 17.23 -0.56
C ASP A 181 11.39 15.83 -1.15
N LEU A 182 10.46 15.72 -2.10
CA LEU A 182 10.13 14.47 -2.76
C LEU A 182 11.13 14.09 -3.86
N SER A 183 12.00 15.00 -4.30
CA SER A 183 13.07 14.69 -5.26
C SER A 183 14.19 13.88 -4.62
N GLY A 184 14.50 14.16 -3.35
CA GLY A 184 15.46 13.43 -2.53
C GLY A 184 14.87 12.23 -1.78
N MET A 185 13.56 11.97 -1.88
CA MET A 185 12.90 10.88 -1.17
C MET A 185 13.56 9.53 -1.48
N GLN A 186 13.85 8.77 -0.43
CA GLN A 186 14.44 7.44 -0.53
C GLN A 186 13.47 6.38 -0.06
N PRO A 187 13.50 5.17 -0.65
CA PRO A 187 14.37 4.74 -1.74
C PRO A 187 13.89 5.16 -3.14
N TYR A 188 12.75 5.85 -3.25
CA TYR A 188 12.18 6.31 -4.52
C TYR A 188 11.87 7.79 -4.48
N SER A 189 12.30 8.52 -5.50
CA SER A 189 11.85 9.89 -5.70
C SER A 189 10.42 9.92 -6.25
N LEU A 190 9.79 11.09 -6.21
CA LEU A 190 8.52 11.33 -6.90
C LEU A 190 8.61 11.00 -8.39
N ALA A 191 9.74 11.34 -9.04
CA ALA A 191 9.96 11.09 -10.45
C ALA A 191 10.02 9.59 -10.76
N ASP A 192 10.64 8.79 -9.89
CA ASP A 192 10.68 7.33 -10.05
C ASP A 192 9.27 6.73 -9.98
N LEU A 193 8.50 7.12 -8.96
CA LEU A 193 7.13 6.62 -8.73
C LEU A 193 6.21 7.02 -9.88
N HIS A 194 6.16 8.31 -10.21
CA HIS A 194 5.32 8.80 -11.31
C HIS A 194 5.74 8.19 -12.64
N GLY A 195 7.05 8.12 -12.92
CA GLY A 195 7.58 7.52 -14.14
C GLY A 195 7.17 6.07 -14.34
N ALA A 196 7.12 5.28 -13.26
CA ALA A 196 6.68 3.89 -13.28
C ALA A 196 5.16 3.73 -13.45
N TYR A 197 4.38 4.67 -12.92
CA TYR A 197 2.92 4.50 -12.77
C TYR A 197 2.08 5.31 -13.77
N LYS A 198 2.67 6.28 -14.48
CA LYS A 198 1.99 7.22 -15.40
C LYS A 198 1.13 6.61 -16.51
N CYS A 199 1.28 5.32 -16.82
CA CYS A 199 0.40 4.62 -17.77
C CYS A 199 -0.98 4.29 -17.17
N PHE A 200 -1.17 4.49 -15.86
CA PHE A 200 -2.40 4.27 -15.13
C PHE A 200 -2.74 5.53 -14.32
N ASP A 201 -4.02 5.71 -14.03
CA ASP A 201 -4.42 6.64 -12.96
C ASP A 201 -3.80 6.15 -11.65
N HIS A 202 -3.20 7.06 -10.89
CA HIS A 202 -2.47 6.67 -9.68
C HIS A 202 -2.61 7.71 -8.56
N ALA A 203 -2.73 7.20 -7.33
CA ALA A 203 -2.71 7.97 -6.10
C ALA A 203 -1.46 7.62 -5.28
N LEU A 204 -0.79 8.64 -4.75
CA LEU A 204 0.41 8.50 -3.92
C LEU A 204 0.08 8.92 -2.47
N PHE A 205 0.34 8.03 -1.52
CA PHE A 205 0.31 8.34 -0.10
C PHE A 205 1.70 8.81 0.35
N LEU A 206 1.81 10.11 0.63
CA LEU A 206 3.08 10.82 0.85
C LEU A 206 3.11 11.50 2.22
N PRO A 207 4.30 11.91 2.72
CA PRO A 207 4.43 12.65 3.97
C PRO A 207 3.55 13.91 3.99
N ARG A 208 2.99 14.24 5.16
CA ARG A 208 2.10 15.41 5.33
C ARG A 208 2.76 16.74 4.94
N THR A 209 4.08 16.84 5.08
CA THR A 209 4.87 18.04 4.80
C THR A 209 5.43 18.06 3.38
N SER A 210 5.02 17.14 2.50
CA SER A 210 5.47 17.08 1.10
C SER A 210 5.37 18.42 0.37
N ASP A 211 6.39 18.75 -0.42
CA ASP A 211 6.39 19.93 -1.28
C ASP A 211 5.34 19.80 -2.39
N LEU A 212 4.22 20.52 -2.24
CA LEU A 212 3.12 20.50 -3.19
C LEU A 212 3.50 21.05 -4.57
N ARG A 213 4.56 21.86 -4.68
CA ARG A 213 5.04 22.39 -5.97
C ARG A 213 5.58 21.27 -6.83
N GLN A 214 6.36 20.36 -6.24
CA GLN A 214 6.91 19.19 -6.94
C GLN A 214 5.82 18.25 -7.43
N ILE A 215 4.70 18.16 -6.71
CA ILE A 215 3.52 17.40 -7.15
C ILE A 215 2.82 18.12 -8.31
N ALA A 216 2.66 19.44 -8.22
CA ALA A 216 2.03 20.24 -9.26
C ALA A 216 2.84 20.21 -10.58
N ASP A 217 4.16 20.12 -10.52
CA ASP A 217 5.05 20.01 -11.68
C ASP A 217 4.85 18.70 -12.47
N LEU A 218 4.14 17.71 -11.93
CA LEU A 218 3.78 16.47 -12.65
C LEU A 218 2.58 16.63 -13.59
N VAL A 219 1.81 17.71 -13.48
CA VAL A 219 0.64 17.94 -14.35
C VAL A 219 1.13 18.37 -15.72
N PRO A 220 0.80 17.63 -16.80
CA PRO A 220 1.10 18.09 -18.16
C PRO A 220 0.42 19.45 -18.43
N ASP A 221 1.02 20.29 -19.26
CA ASP A 221 0.42 21.57 -19.67
C ASP A 221 -1.00 21.35 -20.25
N GLY A 222 -2.06 21.79 -19.53
CA GLY A 222 -3.45 21.51 -19.88
C GLY A 222 -4.47 21.86 -18.77
N ASN A 223 -5.71 21.38 -18.93
CA ASN A 223 -6.81 21.52 -17.96
C ASN A 223 -6.87 20.40 -16.91
N ASP A 224 -5.88 19.50 -16.91
CA ASP A 224 -5.82 18.39 -15.96
C ASP A 224 -5.52 18.93 -14.54
N LYS A 225 -6.13 18.31 -13.53
CA LYS A 225 -6.00 18.72 -12.13
C LYS A 225 -5.53 17.54 -11.31
N ILE A 226 -4.57 17.78 -10.42
CA ILE A 226 -4.25 16.85 -9.34
C ILE A 226 -5.10 17.22 -8.14
N GLU A 227 -5.85 16.25 -7.63
CA GLU A 227 -6.53 16.37 -6.35
C GLU A 227 -5.58 15.98 -5.22
N VAL A 228 -5.49 16.83 -4.20
CA VAL A 228 -4.66 16.59 -3.01
C VAL A 228 -5.55 16.58 -1.78
N ALA A 229 -5.66 15.43 -1.13
CA ALA A 229 -6.33 15.28 0.15
C ALA A 229 -5.30 15.24 1.30
N LYS A 230 -5.54 16.02 2.36
CA LYS A 230 -4.74 15.96 3.59
C LYS A 230 -5.53 15.20 4.66
N LEU A 231 -5.05 14.00 4.97
CA LEU A 231 -5.64 13.17 6.04
C LEU A 231 -5.10 13.63 7.40
N ALA A 232 -6.02 14.01 8.29
CA ALA A 232 -5.71 14.33 9.68
C ALA A 232 -6.19 13.19 10.58
N LYS A 233 -5.32 12.71 11.49
CA LYS A 233 -5.77 11.94 12.64
C LYS A 233 -6.60 12.89 13.51
N LYS A 234 -7.90 12.65 13.62
CA LYS A 234 -8.76 13.32 14.61
C LYS A 234 -8.44 12.81 16.00
#